data_AF-A0A0R3NHP8-F1
#
_entry.id   AF-A0A0R3NHP8-F1
#
_cell.length_a   1.000
_cell.length_b   1.000
_cell.length_c   1.000
_cell.angle_alpha   90.00
_cell.angle_beta   90.00
_cell.angle_gamma   90.00
#
_symmetry.space_group_name_H-M   'P 1'
#
loop_
_entity.id
_entity.type
_entity.pdbx_description
1 polymer ?
#
loop_
_entity_poly.entity_id
_entity_poly.type
_entity_poly.pdbx_seq_one_letter_code
_entity_poly.pdbx_strand_id
1 'polypeptide(L)'
;MKLGFEESQLAYTSGTQKARAWTEAWVSAQAYCPHCGNTKMSQFPNNSPLADFLCGSCSEEFELKNQKGKFGAKVADGAHKTKCERLAASNNPNLLLMNYDAKSFSVVNLLIVPKHFFVREIIEERKPLAATARRAGWIGSNIILSRVPESGKIHIVKDGVVRPKDIVLADWQKTLFLRNESPETRGWLLDVMKCVESLGKRDFTLDEVYAFERHLGDLYPGNQNVRPKIRQQLQYLRDRGFIEFVSRGNYRLRH
;
A
#
# COMPACT_ATOMS: atom_id res chain seq x y z
N MET A 1 -18.40 10.62 -6.58
CA MET A 1 -17.38 10.01 -7.46
C MET A 1 -18.11 9.19 -8.51
N LYS A 2 -17.93 9.48 -9.80
CA LYS A 2 -18.49 8.69 -10.90
C LYS A 2 -17.51 7.56 -11.24
N LEU A 3 -17.97 6.32 -11.38
CA LEU A 3 -17.08 5.16 -11.57
C LEU A 3 -16.76 4.86 -13.04
N GLY A 4 -17.59 5.31 -13.98
CA GLY A 4 -17.36 5.09 -15.42
C GLY A 4 -16.14 5.87 -15.92
N PHE A 5 -15.44 5.30 -16.88
CA PHE A 5 -14.39 5.99 -17.63
C PHE A 5 -14.97 6.78 -18.81
N GLU A 6 -14.21 7.78 -19.24
CA GLU A 6 -14.44 8.47 -20.50
C GLU A 6 -13.44 7.94 -21.54
N GLU A 7 -13.87 7.75 -22.78
CA GLU A 7 -12.97 7.30 -23.83
C GLU A 7 -11.90 8.36 -24.12
N SER A 8 -10.64 7.92 -24.20
CA SER A 8 -9.55 8.80 -24.58
C SER A 8 -9.63 9.14 -26.07
N GLN A 9 -9.53 10.42 -26.39
CA GLN A 9 -9.42 10.90 -27.78
C GLN A 9 -8.05 10.58 -28.43
N LEU A 10 -7.10 10.01 -27.67
CA LEU A 10 -5.75 9.70 -28.16
C LEU A 10 -5.71 8.36 -28.91
N ALA A 11 -5.14 8.37 -30.10
CA ALA A 11 -5.00 7.21 -30.99
C ALA A 11 -3.90 6.23 -30.52
N TYR A 12 -4.07 5.58 -29.38
CA TYR A 12 -3.18 4.50 -28.95
C TYR A 12 -3.56 3.17 -29.60
N THR A 13 -2.57 2.40 -30.08
CA THR A 13 -2.79 1.05 -30.62
C THR A 13 -2.72 -0.03 -29.55
N SER A 14 -1.89 0.16 -28.52
CA SER A 14 -1.72 -0.80 -27.42
C SER A 14 -2.83 -0.70 -26.38
N GLY A 15 -3.44 -1.83 -26.03
CA GLY A 15 -4.46 -1.89 -24.97
C GLY A 15 -3.95 -1.40 -23.61
N THR A 16 -2.67 -1.62 -23.29
CA THR A 16 -2.05 -1.12 -22.05
C THR A 16 -1.91 0.40 -22.05
N GLN A 17 -1.59 1.00 -23.20
CA GLN A 17 -1.49 2.45 -23.34
C GLN A 17 -2.86 3.12 -23.31
N LYS A 18 -3.87 2.53 -23.95
CA LYS A 18 -5.27 2.95 -23.79
C LYS A 18 -5.67 2.93 -22.31
N ALA A 19 -5.44 1.79 -21.63
CA ALA A 19 -5.75 1.63 -20.22
C ALA A 19 -5.10 2.69 -19.34
N ARG A 20 -3.81 2.94 -19.55
CA ARG A 20 -3.08 4.01 -18.87
C ARG A 20 -3.79 5.36 -19.04
N ALA A 21 -4.10 5.76 -20.28
CA ALA A 21 -4.66 7.07 -20.56
C ALA A 21 -5.99 7.33 -19.84
N TRP A 22 -6.97 6.44 -19.96
CA TRP A 22 -8.28 6.67 -19.34
C TRP A 22 -8.30 6.37 -17.83
N THR A 23 -7.41 5.51 -17.31
CA THR A 23 -7.29 5.32 -15.84
C THR A 23 -6.67 6.54 -15.18
N GLU A 24 -5.61 7.10 -15.76
CA GLU A 24 -4.96 8.31 -15.23
C GLU A 24 -5.88 9.53 -15.31
N ALA A 25 -6.59 9.70 -16.43
CA ALA A 25 -7.60 10.75 -16.58
C ALA A 25 -8.72 10.63 -15.53
N TRP A 26 -9.20 9.40 -15.27
CA TRP A 26 -10.21 9.16 -14.24
C TRP A 26 -9.70 9.53 -12.85
N VAL A 27 -8.46 9.17 -12.50
CA VAL A 27 -7.88 9.56 -11.20
C VAL A 27 -7.82 11.08 -11.08
N SER A 28 -7.33 11.78 -12.11
CA SER A 28 -7.29 13.25 -12.13
C SER A 28 -8.67 13.90 -11.94
N ALA A 29 -9.72 13.31 -12.53
CA ALA A 29 -11.07 13.88 -12.53
C ALA A 29 -11.92 13.50 -11.30
N GLN A 30 -11.72 12.29 -10.76
CA GLN A 30 -12.64 11.69 -9.79
C GLN A 30 -12.03 11.44 -8.42
N ALA A 31 -10.72 11.14 -8.36
CA ALA A 31 -10.06 10.81 -7.10
C ALA A 31 -9.75 12.07 -6.28
N TYR A 32 -9.49 11.87 -4.99
CA TYR A 32 -9.08 12.92 -4.06
C TYR A 32 -7.87 12.45 -3.27
N CYS A 33 -7.15 13.38 -2.66
CA CYS A 33 -6.02 13.04 -1.81
C CYS A 33 -6.51 12.36 -0.51
N PRO A 34 -6.14 11.10 -0.22
CA PRO A 34 -6.55 10.40 0.99
C PRO A 34 -5.87 10.93 2.26
N HIS A 35 -4.85 11.79 2.13
CA HIS A 35 -4.19 12.41 3.28
C HIS A 35 -4.93 13.66 3.78
N CYS A 36 -5.15 14.65 2.91
CA CYS A 36 -5.74 15.94 3.29
C CYS A 36 -7.15 16.17 2.75
N GLY A 37 -7.68 15.27 1.92
CA GLY A 37 -9.01 15.40 1.33
C GLY A 37 -9.10 16.38 0.17
N ASN A 38 -8.00 16.96 -0.33
CA ASN A 38 -8.05 17.84 -1.49
C ASN A 38 -8.67 17.12 -2.70
N THR A 39 -9.59 17.77 -3.40
CA THR A 39 -10.35 17.19 -4.51
C THR A 39 -9.57 17.10 -5.82
N LYS A 40 -8.38 17.70 -5.87
CA LYS A 40 -7.51 17.69 -7.04
C LYS A 40 -6.16 17.06 -6.71
N MET A 41 -5.74 16.13 -7.57
CA MET A 41 -4.36 15.67 -7.66
C MET A 41 -3.88 15.94 -9.08
N SER A 42 -2.87 16.78 -9.23
CA SER A 42 -2.31 17.13 -10.53
C SER A 42 -1.44 15.99 -11.04
N GLN A 43 -1.59 15.64 -12.31
CA GLN A 43 -0.76 14.64 -12.95
C GLN A 43 0.67 15.19 -13.18
N PHE A 44 1.69 14.38 -12.93
CA PHE A 44 3.05 14.68 -13.33
C PHE A 44 3.22 14.55 -14.86
N PRO A 45 4.24 15.19 -15.44
CA PRO A 45 4.59 14.96 -16.84
C PRO A 45 4.87 13.47 -17.12
N ASN A 46 4.56 13.02 -18.34
CA ASN A 46 4.86 11.67 -18.78
C ASN A 46 6.34 11.33 -18.57
N ASN A 47 6.60 10.12 -18.07
CA ASN A 47 7.94 9.63 -17.71
C ASN A 47 8.58 10.34 -16.51
N SER A 48 7.81 11.09 -15.70
CA SER A 48 8.27 11.49 -14.37
C SER A 48 8.75 10.24 -13.61
N PRO A 49 9.99 10.20 -13.14
CA PRO A 49 10.54 8.99 -12.56
C PRO A 49 9.83 8.62 -11.25
N LEU A 50 9.30 9.60 -10.51
CA LEU A 50 8.93 9.42 -9.11
C LEU A 50 7.49 8.98 -8.90
N ALA A 51 6.53 9.65 -9.54
CA ALA A 51 5.10 9.49 -9.26
C ALA A 51 4.26 9.93 -10.47
N ASP A 52 3.00 9.50 -10.49
CA ASP A 52 2.02 9.86 -11.53
C ASP A 52 1.18 11.07 -11.12
N PHE A 53 0.94 11.27 -9.81
CA PHE A 53 0.14 12.38 -9.29
C PHE A 53 0.77 13.08 -8.09
N LEU A 54 0.47 14.37 -7.93
CA LEU A 54 0.84 15.22 -6.81
C LEU A 54 -0.41 15.89 -6.22
N CYS A 55 -0.56 15.86 -4.90
CA CYS A 55 -1.53 16.71 -4.24
C CYS A 55 -0.95 18.11 -4.03
N GLY A 56 -1.47 19.12 -4.73
CA GLY A 56 -1.02 20.50 -4.58
C GLY A 56 -1.29 21.15 -3.21
N SER A 57 -2.04 20.47 -2.31
CA SER A 57 -2.36 20.99 -0.97
C SER A 57 -1.44 20.45 0.13
N CYS A 58 -1.01 19.19 0.06
CA CYS A 58 -0.18 18.55 1.10
C CYS A 58 1.11 17.93 0.55
N SER A 59 1.37 18.10 -0.74
CA SER A 59 2.55 17.58 -1.45
C SER A 59 2.73 16.07 -1.38
N GLU A 60 1.67 15.31 -1.07
CA GLU A 60 1.70 13.86 -1.20
C GLU A 60 1.78 13.46 -2.68
N GLU A 61 2.66 12.51 -2.96
CA GLU A 61 2.87 11.93 -4.28
C GLU A 61 2.22 10.55 -4.36
N PHE A 62 1.69 10.21 -5.53
CA PHE A 62 1.00 8.94 -5.77
C PHE A 62 1.45 8.31 -7.09
N GLU A 63 1.76 7.02 -7.04
CA GLU A 63 2.00 6.17 -8.22
C GLU A 63 0.77 5.28 -8.44
N LEU A 64 0.28 5.22 -9.68
CA LEU A 64 -0.88 4.40 -10.06
C LEU A 64 -0.44 3.12 -10.75
N LYS A 65 -0.88 1.98 -10.21
CA LYS A 65 -0.92 0.70 -10.94
C LYS A 65 -2.36 0.34 -11.22
N ASN A 66 -2.62 -0.10 -12.45
CA ASN A 66 -3.94 -0.51 -12.88
C ASN A 66 -3.94 -1.84 -13.64
N GLN A 67 -5.06 -2.55 -13.58
CA GLN A 67 -5.29 -3.78 -14.35
C GLN A 67 -6.79 -4.16 -14.45
N LYS A 68 -7.15 -5.01 -15.41
CA LYS A 68 -8.53 -5.52 -15.63
C LYS A 68 -9.05 -6.41 -14.50
N GLY A 69 -8.17 -7.14 -13.81
CA GLY A 69 -8.56 -8.11 -12.79
C GLY A 69 -8.32 -7.61 -11.37
N LYS A 70 -8.87 -8.31 -10.37
CA LYS A 70 -8.48 -8.08 -8.97
C LYS A 70 -6.97 -8.28 -8.80
N PHE A 71 -6.34 -7.44 -7.98
CA PHE A 71 -4.94 -7.64 -7.62
C PHE A 71 -4.79 -8.91 -6.79
N GLY A 72 -3.75 -9.69 -7.09
CA GLY A 72 -3.38 -10.85 -6.29
C GLY A 72 -2.50 -10.46 -5.10
N ALA A 73 -1.78 -11.45 -4.56
CA ALA A 73 -0.84 -11.24 -3.46
C ALA A 73 0.38 -10.35 -3.83
N LYS A 74 0.62 -10.11 -5.12
CA LYS A 74 1.76 -9.36 -5.64
C LYS A 74 1.33 -8.44 -6.79
N VAL A 75 2.02 -7.31 -6.93
CA VAL A 75 1.85 -6.36 -8.04
C VAL A 75 3.19 -6.16 -8.72
N ALA A 76 3.22 -6.27 -10.05
CA ALA A 76 4.41 -5.99 -10.82
C ALA A 76 4.77 -4.50 -10.73
N ASP A 77 6.05 -4.23 -10.52
CA ASP A 77 6.58 -2.88 -10.40
C ASP A 77 7.79 -2.66 -11.33
N GLY A 78 8.36 -1.46 -11.27
CA GLY A 78 9.49 -1.01 -12.06
C GLY A 78 10.82 -1.70 -11.71
N ALA A 79 11.92 -1.02 -12.03
CA ALA A 79 13.26 -1.54 -11.82
C ALA A 79 13.54 -1.77 -10.32
N HIS A 80 14.04 -2.96 -9.98
CA HIS A 80 14.31 -3.32 -8.59
C HIS A 80 15.30 -2.36 -7.91
N LYS A 81 16.42 -2.08 -8.59
CA LYS A 81 17.46 -1.17 -8.09
C LYS A 81 16.90 0.21 -7.70
N THR A 82 16.11 0.82 -8.59
CA THR A 82 15.50 2.14 -8.35
C THR A 82 14.54 2.11 -7.16
N LYS A 83 13.79 1.03 -6.95
CA LYS A 83 12.91 0.90 -5.78
C LYS A 83 13.68 0.76 -4.47
N CYS A 84 14.79 0.03 -4.47
CA CYS A 84 15.69 -0.06 -3.32
C CYS A 84 16.30 1.30 -2.96
N GLU A 85 16.77 2.05 -3.96
CA GLU A 85 17.32 3.41 -3.77
C GLU A 85 16.27 4.35 -3.15
N ARG A 86 15.02 4.28 -3.61
CA ARG A 86 13.93 5.10 -3.04
C ARG A 86 13.53 4.73 -1.63
N LEU A 87 13.53 3.43 -1.32
CA LEU A 87 13.33 2.95 0.05
C LEU A 87 14.41 3.50 0.98
N ALA A 88 15.67 3.45 0.56
CA ALA A 88 16.78 3.99 1.34
C ALA A 88 16.68 5.52 1.51
N ALA A 89 16.28 6.24 0.45
CA ALA A 89 16.08 7.69 0.49
C ALA A 89 14.76 8.14 1.17
N SER A 90 13.91 7.19 1.59
CA SER A 90 12.60 7.47 2.21
C SER A 90 11.68 8.37 1.36
N ASN A 91 11.77 8.28 0.03
CA ASN A 91 11.04 9.15 -0.91
C ASN A 91 10.11 8.36 -1.86
N ASN A 92 9.61 7.20 -1.44
CA ASN A 92 8.61 6.48 -2.22
C ASN A 92 7.28 7.25 -2.26
N PRO A 93 6.58 7.26 -3.42
CA PRO A 93 5.21 7.74 -3.47
C PRO A 93 4.28 6.77 -2.74
N ASN A 94 3.08 7.23 -2.43
CA ASN A 94 1.99 6.35 -2.05
C ASN A 94 1.52 5.56 -3.27
N LEU A 95 1.00 4.35 -3.09
CA LEU A 95 0.61 3.49 -4.21
C LEU A 95 -0.92 3.44 -4.35
N LEU A 96 -1.42 3.92 -5.48
CA LEU A 96 -2.78 3.70 -5.93
C LEU A 96 -2.87 2.40 -6.72
N LEU A 97 -3.81 1.54 -6.33
CA LEU A 97 -4.12 0.27 -6.98
C LEU A 97 -5.55 0.34 -7.50
N MET A 98 -5.69 0.43 -8.82
CA MET A 98 -6.99 0.42 -9.48
C MET A 98 -7.22 -0.90 -10.21
N ASN A 99 -8.36 -1.54 -9.96
CA ASN A 99 -8.87 -2.50 -10.91
C ASN A 99 -10.23 -2.10 -11.46
N TYR A 100 -10.46 -2.49 -12.70
CA TYR A 100 -11.59 -2.04 -13.48
C TYR A 100 -12.24 -3.19 -14.24
N ASP A 101 -13.53 -3.08 -14.52
CA ASP A 101 -14.19 -3.97 -15.46
C ASP A 101 -14.17 -3.36 -16.86
N ALA A 102 -13.63 -4.11 -17.82
CA ALA A 102 -13.55 -3.68 -19.20
C ALA A 102 -14.90 -3.74 -19.92
N LYS A 103 -15.85 -4.55 -19.43
CA LYS A 103 -17.19 -4.66 -20.02
C LYS A 103 -18.07 -3.49 -19.62
N SER A 104 -18.17 -3.18 -18.33
CA SER A 104 -18.89 -2.01 -17.84
C SER A 104 -18.12 -0.70 -18.02
N PHE A 105 -16.85 -0.76 -18.43
CA PHE A 105 -15.95 0.38 -18.60
C PHE A 105 -15.92 1.28 -17.37
N SER A 106 -15.75 0.68 -16.19
CA SER A 106 -15.79 1.38 -14.91
C SER A 106 -14.81 0.84 -13.87
N VAL A 107 -14.44 1.71 -12.92
CA VAL A 107 -13.66 1.34 -11.73
C VAL A 107 -14.46 0.35 -10.87
N VAL A 108 -13.82 -0.73 -10.46
CA VAL A 108 -14.38 -1.72 -9.51
C VAL A 108 -13.75 -1.55 -8.14
N ASN A 109 -12.43 -1.40 -8.05
CA ASN A 109 -11.76 -1.01 -6.81
C ASN A 109 -10.74 0.08 -7.06
N LEU A 110 -10.60 0.94 -6.06
CA LEU A 110 -9.49 1.86 -5.90
C LEU A 110 -9.01 1.77 -4.46
N LEU A 111 -7.77 1.33 -4.31
CA LEU A 111 -7.10 1.08 -3.05
C LEU A 111 -5.86 1.96 -2.97
N ILE A 112 -5.53 2.46 -1.77
CA ILE A 112 -4.24 3.11 -1.51
C ILE A 112 -3.44 2.32 -0.50
N VAL A 113 -2.14 2.17 -0.79
CA VAL A 113 -1.13 1.76 0.18
C VAL A 113 -0.24 2.97 0.50
N PRO A 114 -0.33 3.55 1.71
CA PRO A 114 0.49 4.69 2.09
C PRO A 114 1.99 4.37 2.07
N LYS A 115 2.83 5.37 1.76
CA LYS A 115 4.28 5.21 1.59
C LYS A 115 5.02 4.69 2.83
N HIS A 116 4.49 4.94 4.03
CA HIS A 116 5.06 4.41 5.28
C HIS A 116 4.86 2.90 5.45
N PHE A 117 4.08 2.23 4.60
CA PHE A 117 4.05 0.76 4.53
C PHE A 117 5.15 0.17 3.64
N PHE A 118 5.92 1.02 2.93
CA PHE A 118 7.01 0.57 2.07
C PHE A 118 8.27 0.34 2.90
N VAL A 119 8.55 -0.93 3.14
CA VAL A 119 9.77 -1.46 3.77
C VAL A 119 10.48 -2.42 2.81
N ARG A 120 11.73 -2.79 3.08
CA ARG A 120 12.55 -3.60 2.16
C ARG A 120 11.87 -4.93 1.85
N GLU A 121 11.21 -5.51 2.84
CA GLU A 121 10.60 -6.83 2.86
C GLU A 121 9.38 -6.93 1.94
N ILE A 122 8.76 -5.80 1.56
CA ILE A 122 7.65 -5.82 0.61
C ILE A 122 8.10 -5.74 -0.86
N ILE A 123 9.39 -5.52 -1.12
CA ILE A 123 9.94 -5.42 -2.48
C ILE A 123 10.68 -6.72 -2.81
N GLU A 124 10.14 -7.46 -3.78
CA GLU A 124 10.71 -8.69 -4.30
C GLU A 124 11.44 -8.45 -5.62
N GLU A 125 12.68 -8.91 -5.71
CA GLU A 125 13.44 -8.91 -6.96
C GLU A 125 12.91 -9.97 -7.94
N ARG A 126 12.73 -9.58 -9.21
CA ARG A 126 12.33 -10.51 -10.27
C ARG A 126 13.57 -11.04 -10.99
N LYS A 127 13.43 -12.23 -11.59
CA LYS A 127 14.45 -12.75 -12.51
C LYS A 127 14.70 -11.75 -13.66
N PRO A 128 15.95 -11.58 -14.11
CA PRO A 128 16.27 -10.76 -15.26
C PRO A 128 15.48 -11.21 -16.50
N LEU A 129 15.12 -10.26 -17.38
CA LEU A 129 14.50 -10.61 -18.65
C LEU A 129 15.47 -11.40 -19.53
N ALA A 130 14.92 -12.36 -20.28
CA ALA A 130 15.67 -13.22 -21.19
C ALA A 130 16.48 -12.40 -22.22
N ALA A 131 17.56 -12.99 -22.73
CA ALA A 131 18.44 -12.37 -23.73
C ALA A 131 17.70 -11.98 -25.03
N THR A 132 16.59 -12.63 -25.34
CA THR A 132 15.75 -12.36 -26.51
C THR A 132 14.77 -11.20 -26.30
N ALA A 133 14.60 -10.72 -25.07
CA ALA A 133 13.67 -9.62 -24.80
C ALA A 133 14.25 -8.28 -25.26
N ARG A 134 13.38 -7.34 -25.67
CA ARG A 134 13.78 -5.97 -26.04
C ARG A 134 14.63 -5.26 -24.97
N ARG A 135 14.41 -5.58 -23.69
CA ARG A 135 15.18 -5.07 -22.54
C ARG A 135 15.91 -6.23 -21.85
N ALA A 136 16.67 -7.00 -22.62
CA ALA A 136 17.46 -8.13 -22.13
C ALA A 136 18.25 -7.77 -20.86
N GLY A 137 18.23 -8.66 -19.86
CA GLY A 137 18.91 -8.44 -18.58
C GLY A 137 18.24 -7.46 -17.64
N TRP A 138 17.16 -6.77 -18.03
CA TRP A 138 16.45 -5.86 -17.13
C TRP A 138 15.84 -6.61 -15.93
N ILE A 139 16.11 -6.10 -14.73
CA ILE A 139 15.64 -6.66 -13.47
C ILE A 139 14.49 -5.81 -12.93
N GLY A 140 13.29 -6.38 -13.01
CA GLY A 140 12.09 -5.78 -12.43
C GLY A 140 11.93 -6.12 -10.95
N SER A 141 10.87 -5.58 -10.35
CA SER A 141 10.46 -5.91 -8.98
C SER A 141 8.97 -6.25 -8.91
N ASN A 142 8.57 -6.86 -7.81
CA ASN A 142 7.18 -6.95 -7.37
C ASN A 142 7.02 -6.26 -6.02
N ILE A 143 5.84 -5.69 -5.79
CA ILE A 143 5.36 -5.29 -4.46
C ILE A 143 4.54 -6.45 -3.90
N ILE A 144 4.94 -7.00 -2.76
CA ILE A 144 4.25 -8.10 -2.07
C ILE A 144 3.11 -7.54 -1.23
N LEU A 145 1.93 -7.36 -1.83
CA LEU A 145 0.75 -6.84 -1.13
C LEU A 145 0.29 -7.71 0.04
N SER A 146 0.54 -9.02 -0.01
CA SER A 146 0.22 -9.90 1.12
C SER A 146 1.07 -9.63 2.36
N ARG A 147 2.15 -8.85 2.25
CA ARG A 147 2.97 -8.38 3.39
C ARG A 147 2.51 -7.03 3.96
N VAL A 148 1.62 -6.32 3.27
CA VAL A 148 1.03 -5.09 3.80
C VAL A 148 -0.11 -5.46 4.77
N PRO A 149 -0.12 -4.93 6.01
CA PRO A 149 -1.27 -5.03 6.92
C PRO A 149 -2.56 -4.54 6.26
N GLU A 150 -3.70 -5.09 6.64
CA GLU A 150 -5.03 -4.66 6.17
C GLU A 150 -5.30 -3.19 6.51
N SER A 151 -4.83 -2.68 7.65
CA SER A 151 -4.90 -1.24 7.96
C SER A 151 -4.13 -0.37 6.96
N GLY A 152 -3.13 -0.93 6.27
CA GLY A 152 -2.37 -0.27 5.22
C GLY A 152 -3.04 -0.34 3.85
N LYS A 153 -4.17 -1.05 3.73
CA LYS A 153 -4.93 -1.22 2.50
C LYS A 153 -6.21 -0.41 2.54
N ILE A 154 -6.08 0.90 2.35
CA ILE A 154 -7.19 1.84 2.50
C ILE A 154 -8.00 1.92 1.20
N HIS A 155 -9.20 1.38 1.21
CA HIS A 155 -10.09 1.42 0.04
C HIS A 155 -10.77 2.80 -0.08
N ILE A 156 -10.76 3.40 -1.29
CA ILE A 156 -11.65 4.49 -1.69
C ILE A 156 -12.89 3.93 -2.39
N VAL A 157 -12.69 2.98 -3.31
CA VAL A 157 -13.77 2.23 -3.96
C VAL A 157 -13.56 0.76 -3.65
N LYS A 158 -14.61 0.07 -3.19
CA LYS A 158 -14.58 -1.36 -2.89
C LYS A 158 -15.78 -2.05 -3.55
N ASP A 159 -15.49 -3.01 -4.41
CA ASP A 159 -16.46 -3.82 -5.16
C ASP A 159 -17.58 -2.97 -5.81
N GLY A 160 -17.19 -1.86 -6.46
CA GLY A 160 -18.10 -0.93 -7.14
C GLY A 160 -18.80 0.07 -6.21
N VAL A 161 -18.48 0.10 -4.92
CA VAL A 161 -19.08 1.02 -3.95
C VAL A 161 -18.05 2.05 -3.48
N VAL A 162 -18.40 3.33 -3.58
CA VAL A 162 -17.58 4.43 -3.07
C VAL A 162 -17.69 4.48 -1.55
N ARG A 163 -16.57 4.43 -0.84
CA ARG A 163 -16.53 4.58 0.61
C ARG A 163 -16.70 6.05 1.01
N PRO A 164 -17.33 6.34 2.17
CA PRO A 164 -17.41 7.69 2.69
C PRO A 164 -16.02 8.31 2.87
N LYS A 165 -15.86 9.54 2.40
CA LYS A 165 -14.56 10.22 2.33
C LYS A 165 -13.94 10.40 3.71
N ASP A 166 -14.74 10.84 4.68
CA ASP A 166 -14.36 11.00 6.09
C ASP A 166 -13.77 9.71 6.69
N ILE A 167 -14.36 8.56 6.37
CA ILE A 167 -13.84 7.27 6.82
C ILE A 167 -12.48 6.96 6.18
N VAL A 168 -12.33 7.20 4.87
CA VAL A 168 -11.03 7.01 4.18
C VAL A 168 -9.94 7.89 4.77
N LEU A 169 -10.26 9.16 5.08
CA LEU A 169 -9.34 10.08 5.72
C LEU A 169 -8.98 9.60 7.13
N ALA A 170 -9.96 9.14 7.91
CA ALA A 170 -9.72 8.61 9.25
C ALA A 170 -8.83 7.35 9.23
N ASP A 171 -9.08 6.42 8.30
CA ASP A 171 -8.26 5.22 8.08
C ASP A 171 -6.80 5.61 7.77
N TRP A 172 -6.59 6.64 6.95
CA TRP A 172 -5.25 7.16 6.67
C TRP A 172 -4.57 7.68 7.94
N GLN A 173 -5.25 8.55 8.68
CA GLN A 173 -4.70 9.21 9.87
C GLN A 173 -4.27 8.21 10.94
N LYS A 174 -5.01 7.10 11.11
CA LYS A 174 -4.67 6.01 12.03
C LYS A 174 -3.31 5.38 11.77
N THR A 175 -2.80 5.47 10.54
CA THR A 175 -1.52 4.87 10.15
C THR A 175 -0.35 5.86 10.12
N LEU A 176 -0.64 7.17 10.24
CA LEU A 176 0.35 8.22 9.96
C LEU A 176 1.53 8.22 10.95
N PHE A 177 1.34 7.70 12.16
CA PHE A 177 2.40 7.58 13.16
C PHE A 177 3.59 6.74 12.66
N LEU A 178 3.36 5.77 11.78
CA LEU A 178 4.40 4.89 11.21
C LEU A 178 5.45 5.65 10.39
N ARG A 179 5.09 6.85 9.88
CA ARG A 179 5.97 7.66 9.05
C ARG A 179 7.18 8.18 9.81
N ASN A 180 7.04 8.40 11.11
CA ASN A 180 8.08 9.00 11.95
C ASN A 180 9.04 7.96 12.54
N GLU A 181 8.83 6.67 12.25
CA GLU A 181 9.63 5.58 12.78
C GLU A 181 10.81 5.25 11.88
N SER A 182 11.90 4.79 12.50
CA SER A 182 13.05 4.28 11.76
C SER A 182 12.66 3.06 10.92
N PRO A 183 13.36 2.77 9.80
CA PRO A 183 13.03 1.62 8.95
C PRO A 183 12.91 0.29 9.70
N GLU A 184 13.80 0.04 10.66
CA GLU A 184 13.79 -1.17 11.49
C GLU A 184 12.57 -1.22 12.42
N THR A 185 12.29 -0.14 13.16
CA THR A 185 11.12 -0.07 14.05
C THR A 185 9.83 -0.21 13.27
N ARG A 186 9.77 0.45 12.10
CA ARG A 186 8.64 0.37 11.18
C ARG A 186 8.43 -1.06 10.69
N GLY A 187 9.48 -1.78 10.30
CA GLY A 187 9.40 -3.20 9.94
C GLY A 187 8.72 -4.03 11.02
N TRP A 188 9.23 -3.94 12.26
CA TRP A 188 8.66 -4.67 13.40
C TRP A 188 7.19 -4.32 13.67
N LEU A 189 6.84 -3.02 13.61
CA LEU A 189 5.46 -2.59 13.78
C LEU A 189 4.55 -3.20 12.72
N LEU A 190 4.95 -3.14 11.44
CA LEU A 190 4.15 -3.69 10.34
C LEU A 190 3.95 -5.20 10.48
N ASP A 191 4.99 -5.96 10.83
CA ASP A 191 4.88 -7.41 11.00
C ASP A 191 4.02 -7.78 12.20
N VAL A 192 4.12 -7.06 13.32
CA VAL A 192 3.25 -7.28 14.49
C VAL A 192 1.81 -6.87 14.19
N MET A 193 1.57 -5.75 13.52
CA MET A 193 0.23 -5.34 13.06
C MET A 193 -0.40 -6.44 12.21
N LYS A 194 0.36 -6.99 11.25
CA LYS A 194 -0.09 -8.08 10.41
C LYS A 194 -0.41 -9.35 11.20
N CYS A 195 0.41 -9.71 12.20
CA CYS A 195 0.13 -10.85 13.07
C CYS A 195 -1.20 -10.65 13.81
N VAL A 196 -1.42 -9.47 14.41
CA VAL A 196 -2.67 -9.13 15.11
C VAL A 196 -3.88 -9.20 14.18
N GLU A 197 -3.80 -8.59 13.01
CA GLU A 197 -4.90 -8.60 12.03
C GLU A 197 -5.19 -10.00 11.48
N SER A 198 -4.15 -10.84 11.34
CA SER A 198 -4.30 -12.21 10.83
C SER A 198 -5.06 -13.13 11.78
N LEU A 199 -5.20 -12.77 13.06
CA LEU A 199 -6.07 -13.46 14.00
C LEU A 199 -7.55 -13.37 13.59
N GLY A 200 -7.94 -12.36 12.80
CA GLY A 200 -9.32 -12.19 12.35
C GLY A 200 -10.31 -11.85 13.47
N LYS A 201 -9.82 -11.38 14.62
CA LYS A 201 -10.60 -11.11 15.83
C LYS A 201 -10.42 -9.67 16.27
N ARG A 202 -11.48 -9.09 16.82
CA ARG A 202 -11.44 -7.77 17.45
C ARG A 202 -10.75 -7.82 18.81
N ASP A 203 -11.04 -8.82 19.62
CA ASP A 203 -10.41 -9.07 20.92
C ASP A 203 -9.42 -10.23 20.78
N PHE A 204 -8.22 -10.06 21.33
CA PHE A 204 -7.15 -11.05 21.23
C PHE A 204 -6.24 -11.04 22.47
N THR A 205 -5.52 -12.13 22.68
CA THR A 205 -4.61 -12.30 23.82
C THR A 205 -3.14 -12.16 23.42
N LEU A 206 -2.28 -11.88 24.40
CA LEU A 206 -0.83 -11.86 24.22
C LEU A 206 -0.31 -13.23 23.73
N ASP A 207 -0.88 -14.31 24.25
CA ASP A 207 -0.47 -15.67 23.90
C ASP A 207 -0.80 -16.02 22.44
N GLU A 208 -1.93 -15.52 21.92
CA GLU A 208 -2.26 -15.64 20.50
C GLU A 208 -1.23 -14.91 19.61
N VAL A 209 -0.72 -13.76 20.05
CA VAL A 209 0.37 -13.07 19.31
C VAL A 209 1.69 -13.82 19.48
N TYR A 210 1.96 -14.45 20.63
CA TYR A 210 3.15 -15.29 20.83
C TYR A 210 3.17 -16.54 19.97
N ALA A 211 2.03 -17.01 19.46
CA ALA A 211 2.01 -18.08 18.46
C ALA A 211 2.81 -17.72 17.18
N PHE A 212 3.01 -16.42 16.90
CA PHE A 212 3.83 -15.94 15.78
C PHE A 212 5.32 -15.77 16.10
N GLU A 213 5.79 -16.15 17.29
CA GLU A 213 7.19 -15.99 17.72
C GLU A 213 8.18 -16.60 16.72
N ARG A 214 7.94 -17.83 16.26
CA ARG A 214 8.81 -18.48 15.27
C ARG A 214 8.84 -17.71 13.96
N HIS A 215 7.67 -17.31 13.46
CA HIS A 215 7.55 -16.56 12.22
C HIS A 215 8.29 -15.21 12.28
N LEU A 216 8.13 -14.47 13.38
CA LEU A 216 8.82 -13.21 13.60
C LEU A 216 10.33 -13.42 13.82
N GLY A 217 10.73 -14.50 14.48
CA GLY A 217 12.14 -14.89 14.61
C GLY A 217 12.81 -15.16 13.26
N ASP A 218 12.12 -15.83 12.33
CA ASP A 218 12.62 -16.09 10.98
C ASP A 218 12.77 -14.79 10.16
N LEU A 219 11.91 -13.80 10.39
CA LEU A 219 12.01 -12.47 9.76
C LEU A 219 13.14 -11.62 10.36
N TYR A 220 13.42 -11.79 11.65
CA TYR A 220 14.41 -11.01 12.41
C TYR A 220 15.44 -11.92 13.10
N PRO A 221 16.28 -12.65 12.34
CA PRO A 221 17.17 -13.68 12.89
C PRO A 221 18.23 -13.13 13.87
N GLY A 222 18.51 -11.82 13.83
CA GLY A 222 19.40 -11.16 14.78
C GLY A 222 18.78 -10.89 16.16
N ASN A 223 17.47 -11.08 16.33
CA ASN A 223 16.77 -10.78 17.58
C ASN A 223 16.55 -12.04 18.41
N GLN A 224 17.28 -12.16 19.53
CA GLN A 224 17.17 -13.29 20.47
C GLN A 224 16.02 -13.12 21.48
N ASN A 225 15.30 -12.00 21.45
CA ASN A 225 14.28 -11.60 22.42
C ASN A 225 12.95 -11.25 21.74
N VAL A 226 12.43 -12.16 20.93
CA VAL A 226 11.22 -11.95 20.10
C VAL A 226 9.97 -11.65 20.95
N ARG A 227 9.66 -12.43 21.98
CA ARG A 227 8.49 -12.16 22.87
C ARG A 227 8.56 -10.80 23.57
N PRO A 228 9.70 -10.39 24.18
CA PRO A 228 9.88 -9.01 24.64
C PRO A 228 9.64 -7.96 23.55
N LYS A 229 10.16 -8.18 22.33
CA LYS A 229 9.97 -7.26 21.20
C LYS A 229 8.49 -7.14 20.79
N ILE A 230 7.75 -8.25 20.75
CA ILE A 230 6.30 -8.28 20.53
C ILE A 230 5.59 -7.39 21.56
N ARG A 231 5.89 -7.55 22.86
CA ARG A 231 5.27 -6.73 23.91
C ARG A 231 5.56 -5.24 23.72
N GLN A 232 6.81 -4.91 23.38
CA GLN A 232 7.20 -3.53 23.08
C GLN A 232 6.39 -2.96 21.91
N GLN A 233 6.22 -3.73 20.83
CA GLN A 233 5.42 -3.27 19.67
C GLN A 233 3.95 -3.11 20.03
N LEU A 234 3.34 -4.03 20.80
CA LEU A 234 1.96 -3.89 21.25
C LEU A 234 1.75 -2.66 22.15
N GLN A 235 2.69 -2.36 23.04
CA GLN A 235 2.65 -1.13 23.85
C GLN A 235 2.69 0.11 22.96
N TYR A 236 3.59 0.13 21.98
CA TYR A 236 3.69 1.23 21.03
C TYR A 236 2.38 1.41 20.23
N LEU A 237 1.82 0.32 19.69
CA LEU A 237 0.55 0.34 18.95
C LEU A 237 -0.62 0.81 19.81
N ARG A 238 -0.63 0.46 21.10
CA ARG A 238 -1.62 0.95 22.08
C ARG A 238 -1.51 2.46 22.25
N ASP A 239 -0.30 2.98 22.45
CA ASP A 239 -0.06 4.40 22.72
C ASP A 239 -0.43 5.28 21.51
N ARG A 240 -0.43 4.70 20.30
CA ARG A 240 -0.91 5.33 19.07
C ARG A 240 -2.38 5.09 18.76
N GLY A 241 -3.10 4.39 19.64
CA GLY A 241 -4.53 4.13 19.50
C GLY A 241 -4.88 3.12 18.40
N PHE A 242 -3.94 2.30 17.93
CA PHE A 242 -4.22 1.20 17.01
C PHE A 242 -4.87 0.01 17.73
N ILE A 243 -4.44 -0.25 18.96
CA ILE A 243 -5.06 -1.24 19.86
C ILE A 243 -5.39 -0.59 21.22
N GLU A 244 -6.20 -1.28 22.01
CA GLU A 244 -6.57 -0.95 23.37
C GLU A 244 -6.10 -2.07 24.30
N PHE A 245 -5.60 -1.70 25.49
CA PHE A 245 -5.30 -2.66 26.54
C PHE A 245 -6.54 -2.84 27.41
N VAL A 246 -7.14 -4.03 27.37
CA VAL A 246 -8.39 -4.32 28.09
C VAL A 246 -8.09 -4.79 29.51
N SER A 247 -7.17 -5.75 29.64
CA SER A 247 -6.71 -6.27 30.92
C SER A 247 -5.37 -6.98 30.72
N ARG A 248 -4.78 -7.53 31.80
CA ARG A 248 -3.48 -8.22 31.72
C ARG A 248 -3.49 -9.31 30.63
N GLY A 249 -2.71 -9.09 29.59
CA GLY A 249 -2.56 -10.01 28.47
C GLY A 249 -3.73 -10.02 27.48
N ASN A 250 -4.71 -9.10 27.60
CA ASN A 250 -5.87 -9.00 26.72
C ASN A 250 -5.91 -7.63 26.03
N TYR A 251 -6.08 -7.66 24.71
CA TYR A 251 -6.07 -6.48 23.85
C TYR A 251 -7.29 -6.46 22.95
N ARG A 252 -7.59 -5.26 22.43
CA ARG A 252 -8.66 -5.04 21.46
C ARG A 252 -8.16 -4.19 20.30
N LEU A 253 -8.42 -4.61 19.07
CA LEU A 253 -8.16 -3.81 17.88
C LEU A 253 -9.14 -2.63 17.81
N ARG A 254 -8.62 -1.42 17.62
CA ARG A 254 -9.44 -0.21 17.46
C ARG A 254 -9.73 0.01 15.98
N HIS A 255 -11.02 0.17 15.66
CA HIS A 255 -11.47 0.37 14.28
C HIS A 255 -11.25 1.77 13.77
#